data_AF-A0A564Q522-F1
#
_entry.id   AF-A0A564Q522-F1
#
_cell.length_a   1.000
_cell.length_b   1.000
_cell.length_c   1.000
_cell.angle_alpha   90.00
_cell.angle_beta   90.00
_cell.angle_gamma   90.00
#
_symmetry.space_group_name_H-M   'P 1'
#
loop_
_entity.id
_entity.type
_entity.pdbx_description
1 polymer ?
#
loop_
_entity_poly.entity_id
_entity_poly.type
_entity_poly.pdbx_seq_one_letter_code
_entity_poly.pdbx_strand_id
1 'polypeptide(L)'
;MVGSRLADNYELRVGERAALQSQKPRIVGVLAERGVGFDINPDNAIIVSDKMFDSMYNTTGYNSVIVKVEKIEDVEGAKEEIEARLNKKEEVVMVMELKMIVEGIKGLFNTISIFLLGIGAISLVVAGVSILNVMMMSTVERTKEIGVMRAIGTSKREILRMFLFESLILGAIGGVIGAILGFGAGFLVDVLILHEASYLFAPSSILYVFVGIAFGVGTSVLSGLYPAWRASNLKPIEALRYE
;
A
#
# COMPACT_ATOMS: atom_id res chain seq x y z
N MET A 1 -0.79 37.06 9.00
CA MET A 1 -1.61 36.12 8.21
C MET A 1 -2.23 35.13 9.17
N VAL A 2 -3.32 34.48 8.78
CA VAL A 2 -4.03 33.50 9.61
C VAL A 2 -4.19 32.20 8.83
N GLY A 3 -4.11 31.06 9.50
CA GLY A 3 -4.40 29.75 8.92
C GLY A 3 -5.85 29.61 8.44
N SER A 4 -6.09 28.76 7.45
CA SER A 4 -7.42 28.51 6.86
C SER A 4 -8.45 28.11 7.92
N ARG A 5 -8.18 27.06 8.70
CA ARG A 5 -9.11 26.54 9.72
C ARG A 5 -9.38 27.54 10.83
N LEU A 6 -8.37 28.30 11.24
CA LEU A 6 -8.56 29.35 12.25
C LEU A 6 -9.37 30.52 11.68
N ALA A 7 -9.19 30.86 10.41
CA ALA A 7 -10.00 31.88 9.75
C ALA A 7 -11.47 31.43 9.63
N ASP A 8 -11.73 30.19 9.25
CA ASP A 8 -13.09 29.66 9.11
C ASP A 8 -13.81 29.57 10.46
N ASN A 9 -13.14 29.06 11.51
CA ASN A 9 -13.73 28.89 12.84
C ASN A 9 -14.11 30.21 13.51
N TYR A 10 -13.41 31.30 13.21
CA TYR A 10 -13.64 32.62 13.79
C TYR A 10 -14.18 33.63 12.77
N GLU A 11 -14.61 33.16 11.60
CA GLU A 11 -15.15 33.95 10.47
C GLU A 11 -14.26 35.14 10.06
N LEU A 12 -12.94 34.98 10.19
CA LEU A 12 -11.96 36.06 9.98
C LEU A 12 -11.74 36.31 8.48
N ARG A 13 -11.79 37.56 8.06
CA ARG A 13 -11.58 37.93 6.64
C ARG A 13 -10.35 38.79 6.43
N VAL A 14 -9.81 38.71 5.20
CA VAL A 14 -8.72 39.58 4.77
C VAL A 14 -9.18 41.03 4.81
N GLY A 15 -8.38 41.89 5.44
CA GLY A 15 -8.64 43.31 5.59
C GLY A 15 -9.22 43.72 6.94
N GLU A 16 -9.78 42.78 7.71
CA GLU A 16 -10.35 43.03 9.04
C GLU A 16 -9.27 43.17 10.12
N ARG A 17 -9.63 43.76 11.26
CA ARG A 17 -8.76 43.82 12.45
C ARG A 17 -9.26 42.86 13.51
N ALA A 18 -8.46 41.86 13.82
CA ALA A 18 -8.75 40.88 14.86
C ALA A 18 -8.01 41.26 16.15
N ALA A 19 -8.64 41.05 17.31
CA ALA A 19 -7.97 41.24 18.59
C ALA A 19 -6.98 40.09 18.83
N LEU A 20 -5.73 40.44 19.07
CA LEU A 20 -4.65 39.53 19.43
C LEU A 20 -3.94 40.09 20.66
N GLN A 21 -4.22 39.53 21.83
CA GLN A 21 -3.79 40.08 23.12
C GLN A 21 -4.23 41.55 23.28
N SER A 22 -3.28 42.46 23.54
CA SER A 22 -3.50 43.90 23.71
C SER A 22 -3.52 44.69 22.39
N GLN A 23 -3.27 44.03 21.24
CA GLN A 23 -3.20 44.67 19.93
C GLN A 23 -4.36 44.25 19.03
N LYS A 24 -4.67 45.07 18.01
CA LYS A 24 -5.67 44.78 16.97
C LYS A 24 -5.04 44.83 15.57
N PRO A 25 -4.15 43.87 15.24
CA PRO A 25 -3.51 43.81 13.93
C PRO A 25 -4.52 43.64 12.79
N ARG A 26 -4.16 44.12 11.60
CA ARG A 26 -4.93 43.89 10.38
C ARG A 26 -4.56 42.54 9.77
N ILE A 27 -5.56 41.76 9.39
CA ILE A 27 -5.38 40.49 8.68
C ILE A 27 -5.02 40.80 7.22
N VAL A 28 -3.81 40.44 6.82
CA VAL A 28 -3.29 40.69 5.45
C VAL A 28 -3.52 39.53 4.48
N GLY A 29 -3.85 38.34 5.00
CA GLY A 29 -4.02 37.14 4.19
C GLY A 29 -4.42 35.94 5.03
N VAL A 30 -5.19 35.05 4.40
CA VAL A 30 -5.53 33.70 4.90
C VAL A 30 -4.70 32.70 4.10
N LEU A 31 -4.04 31.78 4.79
CA LEU A 31 -3.22 30.75 4.16
C LEU A 31 -4.13 29.71 3.49
N ALA A 32 -3.67 29.16 2.36
CA ALA A 32 -4.33 28.02 1.76
C ALA A 32 -4.21 26.80 2.69
N GLU A 33 -5.27 26.00 2.77
CA GLU A 33 -5.27 24.77 3.55
C GLU A 33 -4.18 23.83 3.04
N ARG A 34 -3.28 23.44 3.94
CA ARG A 34 -2.18 22.50 3.64
C ARG A 34 -2.41 21.14 4.30
N GLY A 35 -3.28 21.05 5.30
CA GLY A 35 -3.51 19.86 6.10
C GLY A 35 -2.48 19.69 7.23
N VAL A 36 -2.44 18.50 7.83
CA VAL A 36 -1.55 18.21 8.97
C VAL A 36 -0.10 18.12 8.48
N GLY A 37 0.69 19.17 8.77
CA GLY A 37 2.14 19.18 8.62
C GLY A 37 2.86 18.68 9.88
N PHE A 38 3.99 17.98 9.70
CA PHE A 38 4.85 17.51 10.80
C PHE A 38 5.80 18.59 11.33
N ASP A 39 5.99 19.68 10.59
CA ASP A 39 6.82 20.82 10.95
C ASP A 39 6.01 21.84 11.77
N ILE A 40 5.14 22.56 11.08
CA ILE A 40 4.23 23.54 11.63
C ILE A 40 2.87 23.23 11.02
N ASN A 41 1.80 23.39 11.81
CA ASN A 41 0.45 23.31 11.30
C ASN A 41 -0.01 24.75 10.97
N PRO A 42 0.17 25.24 9.73
CA PRO A 42 -0.17 26.61 9.38
C PRO A 42 -1.68 26.86 9.43
N ASP A 43 -2.51 25.83 9.25
CA ASP A 43 -3.97 25.95 9.16
C ASP A 43 -4.60 26.43 10.47
N ASN A 44 -3.97 26.13 11.61
CA ASN A 44 -4.37 26.60 12.94
C ASN A 44 -3.42 27.65 13.54
N ALA A 45 -2.53 28.24 12.74
CA ALA A 45 -1.54 29.19 13.23
C ALA A 45 -1.88 30.64 12.88
N ILE A 46 -1.35 31.57 13.68
CA ILE A 46 -1.31 32.99 13.36
C ILE A 46 0.14 33.34 13.04
N ILE A 47 0.39 33.86 11.85
CA ILE A 47 1.73 34.25 11.39
C ILE A 47 1.87 35.77 11.50
N VAL A 48 2.83 36.21 12.31
CA VAL A 48 3.16 37.62 12.54
C VAL A 48 4.63 37.88 12.21
N SER A 49 4.99 39.15 12.00
CA SER A 49 6.41 39.54 11.86
C SER A 49 7.14 39.42 13.20
N ASP A 50 8.44 39.15 13.15
CA ASP A 50 9.39 39.20 14.27
C ASP A 50 9.16 40.40 15.20
N LYS A 51 9.15 41.62 14.66
CA LYS A 51 8.97 42.86 15.43
C LYS A 51 7.67 42.92 16.23
N MET A 52 6.61 42.33 15.67
CA MET A 52 5.30 42.32 16.31
C MET A 52 5.27 41.28 17.43
N PHE A 53 5.89 40.11 17.19
CA PHE A 53 6.04 39.07 18.20
C PHE A 53 6.85 39.56 19.40
N ASP A 54 8.01 40.18 19.15
CA ASP A 54 8.88 40.75 20.19
C ASP A 54 8.15 41.82 21.00
N SER A 55 7.42 42.72 20.33
CA SER A 55 6.61 43.75 21.00
C SER A 55 5.47 43.18 21.85
N MET A 56 4.93 42.01 21.50
CA MET A 56 3.82 41.40 22.22
C MET A 56 4.27 40.57 23.42
N TYR A 57 5.37 39.83 23.28
CA TYR A 57 5.81 38.83 24.26
C TYR A 57 7.02 39.26 25.07
N ASN A 58 7.62 40.43 24.74
CA ASN A 58 8.80 40.98 25.41
C ASN A 58 9.91 39.93 25.59
N THR A 59 10.09 39.09 24.58
CA THR A 59 11.06 38.00 24.54
C THR A 59 12.11 38.31 23.48
N THR A 60 13.31 37.81 23.70
CA THR A 60 14.42 37.91 22.74
C THR A 60 14.90 36.50 22.41
N GLY A 61 14.80 36.11 21.13
CA GLY A 61 15.28 34.81 20.64
C GLY A 61 14.19 33.94 20.03
N TYR A 62 14.58 32.76 19.56
CA TYR A 62 13.71 31.82 18.86
C TYR A 62 13.66 30.48 19.59
N ASN A 63 12.46 29.92 19.72
CA ASN A 63 12.28 28.60 20.34
C ASN A 63 12.55 27.44 19.37
N SER A 64 12.48 27.71 18.06
CA SER A 64 12.77 26.74 17.01
C SER A 64 13.23 27.48 15.75
N VAL A 65 14.03 26.79 14.93
CA VAL A 65 14.50 27.28 13.64
C VAL A 65 14.27 26.18 12.61
N ILE A 66 13.60 26.52 11.51
CA ILE A 66 13.41 25.62 10.39
C ILE A 66 14.54 25.85 9.40
N VAL A 67 15.38 24.85 9.20
CA VAL A 67 16.45 24.87 8.21
C VAL A 67 15.98 24.09 6.99
N LYS A 68 15.93 24.76 5.83
CA LYS A 68 15.56 24.13 4.56
C LYS A 68 16.82 23.83 3.76
N VAL A 69 16.97 22.57 3.38
CA VAL A 69 18.07 22.09 2.54
C VAL A 69 17.55 21.86 1.12
N GLU A 70 18.35 22.17 0.10
CA GLU A 70 17.93 22.04 -1.30
C GLU A 70 17.80 20.58 -1.74
N LYS A 71 18.69 19.71 -1.24
CA LYS A 71 18.70 18.27 -1.53
C LYS A 71 18.51 17.47 -0.26
N ILE A 72 17.83 16.32 -0.40
CA ILE A 72 17.56 15.42 0.73
C ILE A 72 18.83 14.72 1.23
N GLU A 73 19.81 14.53 0.36
CA GLU A 73 21.09 13.89 0.65
C GLU A 73 21.94 14.73 1.62
N ASP A 74 21.77 16.06 1.57
CA ASP A 74 22.54 17.01 2.37
C ASP A 74 21.97 17.20 3.79
N VAL A 75 20.80 16.64 4.10
CA VAL A 75 20.10 16.82 5.37
C VAL A 75 20.91 16.28 6.55
N GLU A 76 21.50 15.10 6.37
CA GLU A 76 22.26 14.41 7.42
C GLU A 76 23.57 15.16 7.73
N GLY A 77 24.28 15.60 6.68
CA GLY A 77 25.47 16.45 6.84
C GLY A 77 25.15 17.80 7.47
N ALA A 78 24.03 18.43 7.11
CA ALA A 78 23.60 19.68 7.72
C ALA A 78 23.26 19.52 9.21
N LYS A 79 22.62 18.41 9.60
CA LYS A 79 22.37 18.09 11.01
C LYS A 79 23.68 17.95 11.78
N GLU A 80 24.59 17.10 11.29
CA GLU A 80 25.87 16.85 11.94
C GLU A 80 26.66 18.15 12.12
N GLU A 81 26.64 19.03 11.11
CA GLU A 81 27.30 20.33 11.19
C GLU A 81 26.65 21.25 12.25
N ILE A 82 25.32 21.29 12.34
CA ILE A 82 24.60 22.09 13.33
C ILE A 82 24.91 21.58 14.74
N GLU A 83 24.81 20.27 14.97
CA GLU A 83 25.12 19.66 16.27
C GLU A 83 26.59 19.87 16.64
N ALA A 84 27.52 19.67 15.70
CA ALA A 84 28.94 19.87 15.93
C ALA A 84 29.32 21.34 16.20
N ARG A 85 28.53 22.31 15.72
CA ARG A 85 28.77 23.74 15.99
C ARG A 85 28.10 24.22 17.27
N LEU A 86 26.85 23.81 17.52
CA LEU A 86 26.01 24.36 18.59
C LEU A 86 26.03 23.52 19.87
N ASN A 87 26.28 22.21 19.79
CA ASN A 87 26.27 21.29 20.94
C ASN A 87 27.67 20.84 21.39
N LYS A 88 28.72 21.64 21.16
CA LYS A 88 30.13 21.23 21.40
C LYS A 88 30.47 20.84 22.84
N LYS A 89 29.86 21.52 23.82
CA LYS A 89 30.19 21.35 25.25
C LYS A 89 28.99 20.85 26.05
N GLU A 90 27.82 21.36 25.71
CA GLU A 90 26.53 21.01 26.31
C GLU A 90 25.49 20.97 25.19
N GLU A 91 24.43 20.19 25.37
CA GLU A 91 23.35 20.09 24.39
C GLU A 91 22.44 21.32 24.50
N VAL A 92 22.56 22.23 23.52
CA VAL A 92 21.83 23.51 23.48
C VAL A 92 20.64 23.44 22.53
N VAL A 93 20.77 22.68 21.44
CA VAL A 93 19.72 22.53 20.43
C VAL A 93 19.45 21.06 20.14
N MET A 94 18.18 20.73 19.89
CA MET A 94 17.78 19.42 19.38
C MET A 94 17.47 19.56 17.89
N VAL A 95 18.20 18.82 17.05
CA VAL A 95 17.98 18.86 15.59
C VAL A 95 17.09 17.69 15.19
N MET A 96 15.86 18.00 14.78
CA MET A 96 14.90 17.01 14.27
C MET A 96 14.87 17.02 12.75
N GLU A 97 15.08 15.86 12.15
CA GLU A 97 14.98 15.67 10.69
C GLU A 97 13.59 15.17 10.29
N LEU A 98 13.00 15.79 9.28
CA LEU A 98 11.76 15.29 8.68
C LEU A 98 11.94 13.89 8.06
N LYS A 99 13.16 13.56 7.61
CA LYS A 99 13.52 12.24 7.05
C LYS A 99 13.22 11.11 8.03
N MET A 100 13.57 11.27 9.32
CA MET A 100 13.33 10.26 10.36
C MET A 100 11.83 9.94 10.52
N ILE A 101 10.97 10.95 10.48
CA ILE A 101 9.51 10.77 10.56
C ILE A 101 9.00 10.00 9.33
N VAL A 102 9.46 10.41 8.13
CA VAL A 102 9.08 9.73 6.88
C VAL A 102 9.53 8.27 6.87
N GLU A 103 10.75 7.99 7.32
CA GLU A 103 11.29 6.63 7.44
C GLU A 103 10.52 5.79 8.48
N GLY A 104 10.15 6.39 9.62
CA GLY A 104 9.30 5.73 10.61
C GLY A 104 7.94 5.32 10.04
N ILE A 105 7.29 6.22 9.29
CA ILE A 105 6.01 5.94 8.61
C ILE A 105 6.20 4.85 7.55
N LYS A 106 7.23 4.96 6.70
CA LYS A 106 7.55 3.94 5.70
C LYS A 106 7.81 2.59 6.33
N GLY A 107 8.52 2.55 7.47
CA GLY A 107 8.78 1.33 8.24
C GLY A 107 7.50 0.68 8.76
N LEU A 108 6.58 1.48 9.30
CA LEU A 108 5.26 1.02 9.73
C LEU A 108 4.46 0.41 8.56
N PHE A 109 4.34 1.15 7.44
CA PHE A 109 3.64 0.65 6.26
C PHE A 109 4.30 -0.59 5.66
N ASN A 110 5.62 -0.66 5.64
CA ASN A 110 6.34 -1.85 5.19
C ASN A 110 6.06 -3.07 6.08
N THR A 111 6.01 -2.88 7.40
CA THR A 111 5.66 -3.94 8.35
C THR A 111 4.24 -4.45 8.11
N ILE A 112 3.28 -3.54 7.94
CA ILE A 112 1.89 -3.88 7.59
C ILE A 112 1.85 -4.62 6.26
N SER A 113 2.58 -4.14 5.25
CA SER A 113 2.64 -4.77 3.93
C SER A 113 3.20 -6.19 3.99
N ILE A 114 4.28 -6.42 4.72
CA ILE A 114 4.87 -7.76 4.91
C ILE A 114 3.89 -8.68 5.63
N PHE A 115 3.20 -8.17 6.65
CA PHE A 115 2.19 -8.94 7.38
C PHE A 115 1.02 -9.34 6.47
N LEU A 116 0.50 -8.41 5.67
CA LEU A 116 -0.56 -8.67 4.69
C LEU A 116 -0.11 -9.64 3.58
N LEU A 117 1.13 -9.50 3.10
CA LEU A 117 1.73 -10.47 2.16
C LEU A 117 1.83 -11.86 2.78
N GLY A 118 2.17 -11.96 4.07
CA GLY A 118 2.17 -13.22 4.82
C GLY A 118 0.79 -13.87 4.87
N ILE A 119 -0.25 -13.10 5.20
CA ILE A 119 -1.64 -13.58 5.17
C ILE A 119 -2.02 -14.03 3.75
N GLY A 120 -1.70 -13.21 2.74
CA GLY A 120 -1.95 -13.55 1.33
C GLY A 120 -1.26 -14.84 0.90
N ALA A 121 -0.01 -15.06 1.31
CA ALA A 121 0.73 -16.29 1.03
C ALA A 121 0.07 -17.52 1.66
N ILE A 122 -0.38 -17.42 2.92
CA ILE A 122 -1.11 -18.50 3.60
C ILE A 122 -2.43 -18.79 2.87
N SER A 123 -3.20 -17.75 2.54
CA SER A 123 -4.45 -17.89 1.77
C SER A 123 -4.22 -18.55 0.41
N LEU A 124 -3.11 -18.23 -0.27
CA LEU A 124 -2.74 -18.83 -1.55
C LEU A 124 -2.42 -20.32 -1.41
N VAL A 125 -1.73 -20.73 -0.34
CA VAL A 125 -1.46 -22.15 -0.05
C VAL A 125 -2.78 -22.88 0.22
N VAL A 126 -3.67 -22.33 1.03
CA VAL A 126 -4.99 -22.93 1.32
C VAL A 126 -5.83 -23.06 0.05
N ALA A 127 -5.85 -22.03 -0.79
CA ALA A 127 -6.51 -22.06 -2.10
C ALA A 127 -5.91 -23.15 -3.00
N GLY A 128 -4.57 -23.25 -3.03
CA GLY A 128 -3.86 -24.27 -3.77
C GLY A 128 -4.22 -25.69 -3.33
N VAL A 129 -4.28 -25.96 -2.03
CA VAL A 129 -4.71 -27.26 -1.48
C VAL A 129 -6.16 -27.55 -1.83
N SER A 130 -7.02 -26.54 -1.81
CA SER A 130 -8.44 -26.67 -2.17
C SER A 130 -8.60 -27.07 -3.64
N ILE A 131 -7.87 -26.42 -4.54
CA ILE A 131 -7.83 -26.78 -5.97
C ILE A 131 -7.31 -28.19 -6.16
N LEU A 132 -6.23 -28.56 -5.46
CA LEU A 132 -5.67 -29.91 -5.53
C LEU A 132 -6.73 -30.95 -5.15
N ASN A 133 -7.48 -30.73 -4.07
CA ASN A 133 -8.51 -31.66 -3.62
C ASN A 133 -9.65 -31.81 -4.65
N VAL A 134 -10.12 -30.70 -5.21
CA VAL A 134 -11.15 -30.72 -6.25
C VAL A 134 -10.66 -31.46 -7.49
N MET A 135 -9.43 -31.19 -7.94
CA MET A 135 -8.84 -31.87 -9.09
C MET A 135 -8.61 -33.35 -8.82
N MET A 136 -8.15 -33.71 -7.63
CA MET A 136 -8.02 -35.11 -7.21
C MET A 136 -9.37 -35.83 -7.28
N MET A 137 -10.44 -35.25 -6.71
CA MET A 137 -11.78 -35.82 -6.77
C MET A 137 -12.27 -35.99 -8.22
N SER A 138 -12.13 -34.95 -9.04
CA SER A 138 -12.52 -34.99 -10.46
C SER A 138 -11.78 -36.08 -11.25
N THR A 139 -10.48 -36.26 -11.01
CA THR A 139 -9.71 -37.32 -11.66
C THR A 139 -10.17 -38.72 -11.27
N VAL A 140 -10.59 -38.92 -10.02
CA VAL A 140 -11.11 -40.20 -9.55
C VAL A 140 -12.45 -40.51 -10.22
N GLU A 141 -13.37 -39.54 -10.27
CA GLU A 141 -14.67 -39.70 -10.93
C GLU A 141 -14.54 -40.03 -12.42
N ARG A 142 -13.59 -39.37 -13.11
CA ARG A 142 -13.34 -39.56 -14.55
C ARG A 142 -12.38 -40.73 -14.86
N THR A 143 -12.01 -41.57 -13.88
CA THR A 143 -11.02 -42.66 -14.06
C THR A 143 -11.38 -43.59 -15.21
N LYS A 144 -12.65 -43.98 -15.34
CA LYS A 144 -13.13 -44.89 -16.38
C LYS A 144 -13.00 -44.28 -17.79
N GLU A 145 -13.36 -43.00 -17.93
CA GLU A 145 -13.22 -42.25 -19.18
C GLU A 145 -11.75 -42.15 -19.61
N ILE A 146 -10.86 -41.85 -18.66
CA ILE A 146 -9.41 -41.79 -18.88
C ILE A 146 -8.87 -43.17 -19.31
N GLY A 147 -9.36 -44.25 -18.69
CA GLY A 147 -9.03 -45.62 -19.05
C GLY A 147 -9.38 -45.95 -20.50
N VAL A 148 -10.59 -45.58 -20.95
CA VAL A 148 -11.04 -45.74 -22.33
C VAL A 148 -10.19 -44.90 -23.28
N MET A 149 -9.93 -43.62 -22.96
CA MET A 149 -9.06 -42.74 -23.75
C MET A 149 -7.65 -43.31 -23.93
N ARG A 150 -7.08 -43.88 -22.86
CA ARG A 150 -5.77 -44.55 -22.91
C ARG A 150 -5.80 -45.84 -23.74
N ALA A 151 -6.91 -46.58 -23.75
CA ALA A 151 -7.06 -47.82 -24.51
C ALA A 151 -7.18 -47.57 -26.02
N ILE A 152 -7.82 -46.47 -26.44
CA ILE A 152 -7.91 -46.05 -27.84
C ILE A 152 -6.65 -45.35 -28.38
N GLY A 153 -5.62 -45.17 -27.53
CA GLY A 153 -4.29 -44.69 -27.94
C GLY A 153 -3.89 -43.29 -27.47
N THR A 154 -4.69 -42.61 -26.64
CA THR A 154 -4.35 -41.27 -26.13
C THR A 154 -3.05 -41.31 -25.31
N SER A 155 -2.12 -40.41 -25.63
CA SER A 155 -0.83 -40.35 -24.96
C SER A 155 -0.98 -39.81 -23.52
N LYS A 156 -0.08 -40.20 -22.63
CA LYS A 156 -0.03 -39.66 -21.25
C LYS A 156 0.11 -38.14 -21.24
N ARG A 157 0.83 -37.59 -22.22
CA ARG A 157 1.07 -36.15 -22.36
C ARG A 157 -0.19 -35.38 -22.72
N GLU A 158 -1.07 -35.96 -23.54
CA GLU A 158 -2.34 -35.32 -23.90
C GLU A 158 -3.29 -35.25 -22.70
N ILE A 159 -3.39 -36.34 -21.93
CA ILE A 159 -4.19 -36.37 -20.70
C ILE A 159 -3.62 -35.39 -19.67
N LEU A 160 -2.29 -35.36 -19.48
CA LEU A 160 -1.63 -34.39 -18.61
C LEU A 160 -1.96 -32.96 -19.03
N ARG A 161 -1.82 -32.63 -20.32
CA ARG A 161 -2.13 -31.29 -20.85
C ARG A 161 -3.59 -30.91 -20.64
N MET A 162 -4.52 -31.84 -20.84
CA MET A 162 -5.95 -31.60 -20.63
C MET A 162 -6.23 -31.13 -19.20
N PHE A 163 -5.72 -31.84 -18.19
CA PHE A 163 -5.92 -31.46 -16.78
C PHE A 163 -5.16 -30.18 -16.39
N LEU A 164 -3.99 -29.93 -16.98
CA LEU A 164 -3.27 -28.68 -16.78
C LEU A 164 -4.03 -27.50 -17.40
N PHE A 165 -4.68 -27.68 -18.55
CA PHE A 165 -5.56 -26.67 -19.15
C PHE A 165 -6.79 -26.42 -18.29
N GLU A 166 -7.41 -27.45 -17.71
CA GLU A 166 -8.52 -27.29 -16.75
C GLU A 166 -8.07 -26.45 -15.54
N SER A 167 -6.89 -26.74 -15.00
CA SER A 167 -6.30 -25.98 -13.89
C SER A 167 -5.94 -24.54 -14.27
N LEU A 168 -5.46 -24.32 -15.50
CA LEU A 168 -5.15 -23.00 -16.05
C LEU A 168 -6.42 -22.17 -16.23
N ILE A 169 -7.51 -22.77 -16.71
CA ILE A 169 -8.81 -22.09 -16.86
C ILE A 169 -9.37 -21.72 -15.49
N LEU A 170 -9.32 -22.63 -14.51
CA LEU A 170 -9.74 -22.35 -13.13
C LEU A 170 -8.95 -21.19 -12.54
N GLY A 171 -7.62 -21.20 -12.70
CA GLY A 171 -6.75 -20.13 -12.25
C GLY A 171 -6.99 -18.79 -12.97
N ALA A 172 -7.25 -18.82 -14.27
CA ALA A 172 -7.51 -17.62 -15.06
C ALA A 172 -8.84 -16.97 -14.65
N ILE A 173 -9.91 -17.77 -14.54
CA ILE A 173 -11.23 -17.28 -14.11
C ILE A 173 -11.15 -16.76 -12.66
N GLY A 174 -10.55 -17.53 -11.75
CA GLY A 174 -10.36 -17.12 -10.37
C GLY A 174 -9.51 -15.85 -10.24
N GLY A 175 -8.45 -15.74 -11.04
CA GLY A 175 -7.59 -14.57 -11.11
C GLY A 175 -8.32 -13.32 -11.61
N VAL A 176 -9.12 -13.44 -12.68
CA VAL A 176 -9.92 -12.31 -13.20
C VAL A 176 -10.98 -11.87 -12.19
N ILE A 177 -11.73 -12.81 -11.60
CA ILE A 177 -12.74 -12.49 -10.58
C ILE A 177 -12.07 -11.85 -9.35
N GLY A 178 -10.96 -12.43 -8.89
CA GLY A 178 -10.19 -11.90 -7.78
C GLY A 178 -9.64 -10.50 -8.05
N ALA A 179 -9.16 -10.23 -9.27
CA ALA A 179 -8.70 -8.92 -9.69
C ALA A 179 -9.83 -7.88 -9.70
N ILE A 180 -11.02 -8.23 -10.21
CA ILE A 180 -12.19 -7.35 -10.20
C ILE A 180 -12.60 -7.02 -8.76
N LEU A 181 -12.69 -8.03 -7.90
CA LEU A 181 -13.06 -7.84 -6.49
C LEU A 181 -12.00 -7.04 -5.73
N GLY A 182 -10.71 -7.32 -5.94
CA GLY A 182 -9.61 -6.61 -5.31
C GLY A 182 -9.54 -5.15 -5.75
N PHE A 183 -9.66 -4.89 -7.05
CA PHE A 183 -9.69 -3.53 -7.59
C PHE A 183 -10.94 -2.77 -7.13
N GLY A 184 -12.11 -3.42 -7.13
CA GLY A 184 -13.36 -2.83 -6.64
C GLY A 184 -13.33 -2.50 -5.15
N ALA A 185 -12.77 -3.38 -4.32
CA ALA A 185 -12.57 -3.11 -2.90
C ALA A 185 -11.58 -1.96 -2.68
N GLY A 186 -10.47 -1.94 -3.41
CA GLY A 186 -9.51 -0.83 -3.39
C GLY A 186 -10.16 0.50 -3.75
N PHE A 187 -10.97 0.52 -4.81
CA PHE A 187 -11.73 1.69 -5.25
C PHE A 187 -12.69 2.22 -4.19
N LEU A 188 -13.41 1.32 -3.50
CA LEU A 188 -14.28 1.73 -2.39
C LEU A 188 -13.50 2.37 -1.25
N VAL A 189 -12.32 1.86 -0.92
CA VAL A 189 -11.44 2.47 0.10
C VAL A 189 -10.98 3.87 -0.31
N ASP A 190 -10.54 4.03 -1.55
CA ASP A 190 -10.02 5.31 -2.07
C ASP A 190 -11.09 6.41 -2.06
N VAL A 191 -12.30 6.07 -2.53
CA VAL A 191 -13.43 7.01 -2.58
C VAL A 191 -13.95 7.35 -1.18
N LEU A 192 -14.07 6.38 -0.27
CA LEU A 192 -14.70 6.59 1.03
C LEU A 192 -13.75 7.17 2.09
N ILE A 193 -12.45 6.88 1.99
CA ILE A 193 -11.46 7.28 3.00
C ILE A 193 -10.59 8.42 2.50
N LEU A 194 -10.03 8.30 1.30
CA LEU A 194 -9.01 9.23 0.80
C LEU A 194 -9.60 10.43 0.05
N HIS A 195 -10.89 10.36 -0.35
CA HIS A 195 -11.59 11.41 -1.13
C HIS A 195 -10.88 11.82 -2.44
N GLU A 196 -9.86 11.06 -2.85
CA GLU A 196 -9.09 11.22 -4.07
C GLU A 196 -8.96 9.85 -4.73
N ALA A 197 -9.41 9.71 -5.99
CA ALA A 197 -9.37 8.42 -6.71
C ALA A 197 -8.05 8.19 -7.48
N SER A 198 -7.05 9.06 -7.27
CA SER A 198 -5.91 9.20 -8.18
C SER A 198 -4.85 8.11 -8.01
N TYR A 199 -4.78 7.48 -6.84
CA TYR A 199 -3.72 6.51 -6.50
C TYR A 199 -3.93 5.15 -7.17
N LEU A 200 -5.17 4.73 -7.41
CA LEU A 200 -5.47 3.42 -7.99
C LEU A 200 -5.18 3.31 -9.49
N PHE A 201 -5.23 4.43 -10.22
CA PHE A 201 -4.94 4.47 -11.66
C PHE A 201 -3.47 4.68 -11.99
N ALA A 202 -2.60 4.70 -10.98
CA ALA A 202 -1.16 4.73 -11.21
C ALA A 202 -0.73 3.50 -12.04
N PRO A 203 0.15 3.65 -13.05
CA PRO A 203 0.61 2.53 -13.88
C PRO A 203 1.23 1.37 -13.06
N SER A 204 1.81 1.69 -11.90
CA SER A 204 2.33 0.71 -10.94
C SER A 204 1.23 -0.21 -10.39
N SER A 205 0.06 0.34 -10.03
CA SER A 205 -1.08 -0.39 -9.48
C SER A 205 -1.61 -1.44 -10.46
N ILE A 206 -1.70 -1.08 -11.75
CA ILE A 206 -2.12 -2.00 -12.82
C ILE A 206 -1.14 -3.17 -12.95
N LEU A 207 0.16 -2.90 -12.87
CA LEU A 207 1.19 -3.93 -12.95
C LEU A 207 1.06 -4.96 -11.80
N TYR A 208 0.76 -4.51 -10.58
CA TYR A 208 0.52 -5.40 -9.44
C TYR A 208 -0.70 -6.31 -9.64
N VAL A 209 -1.76 -5.83 -10.29
CA VAL A 209 -2.94 -6.66 -10.62
C VAL A 209 -2.53 -7.78 -11.57
N PHE A 210 -1.78 -7.48 -12.62
CA PHE A 210 -1.28 -8.50 -13.55
C PHE A 210 -0.37 -9.52 -12.86
N VAL A 211 0.53 -9.06 -11.98
CA VAL A 211 1.38 -9.94 -11.18
C VAL A 211 0.54 -10.85 -10.28
N GLY A 212 -0.51 -10.31 -9.65
CA GLY A 212 -1.43 -11.08 -8.81
C GLY A 212 -2.18 -12.17 -9.59
N ILE A 213 -2.70 -11.84 -10.79
CA ILE A 213 -3.34 -12.81 -11.69
C ILE A 213 -2.34 -13.90 -12.10
N ALA A 214 -1.13 -13.51 -12.51
CA ALA A 214 -0.08 -14.45 -12.90
C ALA A 214 0.28 -15.41 -11.74
N PHE A 215 0.36 -14.88 -10.52
CA PHE A 215 0.59 -15.69 -9.31
C PHE A 215 -0.57 -16.67 -9.07
N GLY A 216 -1.83 -16.22 -9.16
CA GLY A 216 -3.01 -17.07 -8.97
C GLY A 216 -3.10 -18.20 -10.01
N VAL A 217 -2.84 -17.88 -11.29
CA VAL A 217 -2.76 -18.87 -12.36
C VAL A 217 -1.62 -19.86 -12.10
N GLY A 218 -0.43 -19.35 -11.72
CA GLY A 218 0.73 -20.16 -11.39
C GLY A 218 0.43 -21.16 -10.27
N THR A 219 -0.15 -20.71 -9.16
CA THR A 219 -0.57 -21.58 -8.05
C THR A 219 -1.59 -22.62 -8.48
N SER A 220 -2.56 -22.24 -9.30
CA SER A 220 -3.60 -23.17 -9.78
C SER A 220 -3.00 -24.30 -10.63
N VAL A 221 -2.08 -23.96 -11.55
CA VAL A 221 -1.37 -24.92 -12.39
C VAL A 221 -0.45 -25.82 -11.53
N LEU A 222 0.26 -25.25 -10.56
CA LEU A 222 1.12 -26.03 -9.65
C LEU A 222 0.31 -27.04 -8.83
N SER A 223 -0.83 -26.62 -8.29
CA SER A 223 -1.76 -27.50 -7.56
C SER A 223 -2.34 -28.60 -8.43
N GLY A 224 -2.64 -28.30 -9.69
CA GLY A 224 -3.18 -29.26 -10.66
C GLY A 224 -2.15 -30.26 -11.19
N LEU A 225 -0.86 -30.00 -11.02
CA LEU A 225 0.21 -30.81 -11.61
C LEU A 225 0.24 -32.24 -11.05
N TYR A 226 0.10 -32.39 -9.72
CA TYR A 226 0.07 -33.70 -9.07
C TYR A 226 -1.11 -34.58 -9.52
N PRO A 227 -2.39 -34.14 -9.43
CA PRO A 227 -3.52 -34.93 -9.90
C PRO A 227 -3.44 -35.21 -11.40
N ALA A 228 -3.02 -34.24 -12.23
CA ALA A 228 -2.86 -34.44 -13.66
C ALA A 228 -1.82 -35.53 -13.97
N TRP A 229 -0.68 -35.52 -13.26
CA TRP A 229 0.35 -36.55 -13.41
C TRP A 229 -0.15 -37.92 -12.96
N ARG A 230 -0.87 -37.99 -11.83
CA ARG A 230 -1.47 -39.23 -11.33
C ARG A 230 -2.47 -39.81 -12.34
N ALA A 231 -3.37 -38.97 -12.85
CA ALA A 231 -4.36 -39.35 -13.86
C ALA A 231 -3.72 -39.87 -15.16
N SER A 232 -2.68 -39.18 -15.65
CA SER A 232 -1.97 -39.57 -16.88
C SER A 232 -1.24 -40.93 -16.78
N ASN A 233 -0.93 -41.38 -15.55
CA ASN A 233 -0.23 -42.62 -15.29
C ASN A 233 -1.13 -43.81 -14.94
N LEU A 234 -2.46 -43.61 -14.88
CA LEU A 234 -3.41 -44.69 -14.67
C LEU A 234 -3.28 -45.76 -15.77
N LYS A 235 -3.21 -47.04 -15.37
CA LYS A 235 -3.14 -48.14 -16.32
C LYS A 235 -4.55 -48.47 -16.85
N PRO A 236 -4.71 -48.73 -18.16
CA PRO A 236 -6.02 -49.05 -18.75
C PRO A 236 -6.72 -50.22 -18.07
N ILE A 237 -5.95 -51.25 -17.66
CA ILE A 237 -6.47 -52.44 -17.01
C ILE A 237 -6.93 -52.20 -15.57
N GLU A 238 -6.35 -51.21 -14.88
CA GLU A 238 -6.76 -50.81 -13.53
C GLU A 238 -8.02 -49.93 -13.59
N ALA A 239 -8.17 -49.12 -14.65
CA ALA A 239 -9.34 -48.26 -14.85
C ALA A 239 -10.62 -49.01 -15.27
N LEU A 240 -10.50 -50.19 -15.90
CA LEU A 240 -11.63 -51.03 -16.31
C LEU A 240 -12.03 -52.09 -15.28
N ARG A 241 -11.21 -52.32 -14.25
CA ARG A 241 -11.43 -53.32 -13.19
C ARG A 241 -12.03 -52.72 -11.90
N TYR A 242 -12.35 -51.43 -11.91
CA TYR A 242 -13.08 -50.77 -10.84
C TYR A 242 -14.57 -51.15 -10.93
N GLU A 243 -14.89 -52.30 -10.34
CA GLU A 243 -16.13 -52.55 -9.59
C GLU A 243 -15.75 -52.77 -8.11
#